data_AF-A0A2H0Q610-F1
#
_entry.id   AF-A0A2H0Q610-F1
#
_cell.length_a   1.000
_cell.length_b   1.000
_cell.length_c   1.000
_cell.angle_alpha   90.00
_cell.angle_beta   90.00
_cell.angle_gamma   90.00
#
_symmetry.space_group_name_H-M   'P 1'
#
loop_
_entity.id
_entity.type
_entity.pdbx_description
1 polymer ?
#
loop_
_entity_poly.entity_id
_entity_poly.type
_entity_poly.pdbx_seq_one_letter_code
_entity_poly.pdbx_strand_id
1 'polypeptide(L)'
;MFSDNQENVQLLNTAIIKSKERKIDNSYEERLARICQTPAVKAISAAIAQLAESENISRDQAAISLVETVRELDSIWSDYVMMEGIGRLKELLRGDNSKH
;
A
#
# COMPACT_ATOMS: atom_id res chain seq x y z
N MET A 1 31.45 -30.15 -14.87
CA MET A 1 31.81 -28.81 -14.37
C MET A 1 30.80 -27.71 -14.69
N PHE A 2 30.02 -27.75 -15.79
CA PHE A 2 28.88 -26.81 -16.00
C PHE A 2 27.55 -27.27 -15.36
N SER A 3 27.42 -28.55 -15.00
CA SER A 3 26.20 -29.14 -14.42
C SER A 3 25.96 -28.72 -12.97
N ASP A 4 27.02 -28.69 -12.14
CA ASP A 4 26.92 -28.34 -10.72
C ASP A 4 26.46 -26.89 -10.50
N ASN A 5 26.86 -25.98 -11.40
CA ASN A 5 26.40 -24.58 -11.36
C ASN A 5 24.93 -24.45 -11.75
N GLN A 6 24.43 -25.24 -12.70
CA GLN A 6 23.01 -25.21 -13.06
C GLN A 6 22.13 -25.79 -11.94
N GLU A 7 22.59 -26.87 -11.30
CA GLU A 7 21.89 -27.49 -10.19
C GLU A 7 21.82 -26.56 -8.96
N ASN A 8 22.92 -25.87 -8.65
CA ASN A 8 22.97 -24.86 -7.60
C ASN A 8 22.07 -23.65 -7.89
N VAL A 9 22.03 -23.17 -9.14
CA VAL A 9 21.15 -22.07 -9.57
C VAL A 9 19.67 -22.49 -9.49
N GLN A 10 19.34 -23.71 -9.89
CA GLN A 10 17.99 -24.24 -9.79
C GLN A 10 17.54 -24.39 -8.34
N LEU A 11 18.44 -24.83 -7.46
CA LEU A 11 18.19 -24.96 -6.03
C LEU A 11 17.97 -23.58 -5.37
N LEU A 12 18.79 -22.58 -5.72
CA LEU A 12 18.63 -21.19 -5.29
C LEU A 12 17.32 -20.57 -5.78
N ASN A 13 16.98 -20.75 -7.06
CA ASN A 13 15.71 -20.24 -7.62
C ASN A 13 14.51 -20.87 -6.90
N THR A 14 14.57 -22.17 -6.64
CA THR A 14 13.53 -22.88 -5.87
C THR A 14 13.42 -22.33 -4.45
N ALA A 15 14.54 -22.08 -3.77
CA ALA A 15 14.56 -21.51 -2.43
C ALA A 15 14.03 -20.06 -2.40
N ILE A 16 14.36 -19.23 -3.40
CA ILE A 16 13.85 -17.86 -3.54
C ILE A 16 12.34 -17.87 -3.78
N ILE A 17 11.85 -18.73 -4.69
CA ILE A 17 10.41 -18.86 -4.96
C ILE A 17 9.68 -19.33 -3.69
N LYS A 18 10.14 -20.42 -3.06
CA LYS A 18 9.50 -20.94 -1.83
C LYS A 18 9.58 -19.99 -0.64
N SER A 19 10.62 -19.16 -0.54
CA SER A 19 10.74 -18.16 0.53
C SER A 19 9.83 -16.95 0.30
N LYS A 20 9.56 -16.59 -0.96
CA LYS A 20 8.55 -15.58 -1.32
C LYS A 20 7.13 -16.11 -1.16
N GLU A 21 6.89 -17.37 -1.54
CA GLU A 21 5.61 -18.07 -1.32
C GLU A 21 5.25 -18.13 0.17
N ARG A 22 6.21 -18.46 1.05
CA ARG A 22 6.01 -18.38 2.52
C ARG A 22 5.69 -16.99 3.05
N LYS A 23 6.06 -15.93 2.32
CA LYS A 23 5.74 -14.54 2.68
C LYS A 23 4.39 -14.09 2.14
N ILE A 24 3.78 -14.84 1.22
CA ILE A 24 2.40 -14.61 0.80
C ILE A 24 1.54 -15.22 1.92
N ASP A 25 0.90 -14.33 2.67
CA ASP A 25 -0.10 -14.72 3.64
C ASP A 25 -1.24 -15.43 2.90
N ASN A 26 -1.27 -16.77 2.99
CA ASN A 26 -2.26 -17.63 2.32
C ASN A 26 -3.71 -17.30 2.72
N SER A 27 -3.93 -16.45 3.73
CA SER A 27 -5.24 -15.89 4.04
C SER A 27 -5.66 -14.72 3.12
N TYR A 28 -4.89 -14.38 2.07
CA TYR A 28 -5.18 -13.26 1.18
C TYR A 28 -6.59 -13.32 0.57
N GLU A 29 -7.07 -14.51 0.16
CA GLU A 29 -8.43 -14.69 -0.37
C GLU A 29 -9.49 -14.42 0.69
N GLU A 30 -9.29 -14.93 1.91
CA GLU A 30 -10.20 -14.74 3.03
C GLU A 30 -10.23 -13.27 3.48
N ARG A 31 -9.07 -12.61 3.52
CA ARG A 31 -8.93 -11.19 3.84
C ARG A 31 -9.59 -10.32 2.76
N LEU A 32 -9.40 -10.65 1.48
CA LEU A 32 -10.04 -9.96 0.37
C LEU A 32 -11.56 -10.14 0.40
N ALA A 33 -12.05 -11.36 0.60
CA ALA A 33 -13.47 -11.64 0.70
C ALA A 33 -14.11 -10.86 1.86
N ARG A 34 -13.45 -10.84 3.03
CA ARG A 34 -13.90 -10.07 4.20
C ARG A 34 -13.95 -8.58 3.93
N ILE A 35 -12.89 -7.99 3.35
CA ILE A 35 -12.86 -6.54 3.13
C ILE A 35 -13.92 -6.11 2.10
N CYS A 36 -14.11 -6.88 1.02
CA CYS A 36 -15.13 -6.62 -0.01
C CYS A 36 -16.57 -6.65 0.52
N GLN A 37 -16.82 -7.36 1.62
CA GLN A 37 -18.13 -7.43 2.25
C GLN A 37 -18.40 -6.27 3.23
N THR A 38 -17.39 -5.45 3.54
CA THR A 38 -17.55 -4.36 4.50
C THR A 38 -18.50 -3.26 3.98
N PRO A 39 -19.22 -2.58 4.88
CA PRO A 39 -20.01 -1.40 4.52
C PRO A 39 -19.17 -0.30 3.85
N ALA A 40 -17.89 -0.19 4.21
CA ALA A 40 -16.96 0.78 3.61
C ALA A 40 -16.79 0.54 2.10
N VAL A 41 -16.57 -0.71 1.67
CA VAL A 41 -16.47 -1.03 0.23
C VAL A 41 -17.78 -0.74 -0.51
N LYS A 42 -18.94 -0.99 0.13
CA LYS A 42 -20.23 -0.61 -0.47
C LYS A 42 -20.38 0.91 -0.63
N ALA A 43 -19.95 1.69 0.35
CA ALA A 43 -19.95 3.14 0.26
C ALA A 43 -19.00 3.63 -0.85
N ILE A 44 -17.83 3.01 -1.00
CA ILE A 44 -16.91 3.28 -2.11
C ILE A 44 -17.58 2.99 -3.46
N SER A 45 -18.28 1.86 -3.60
CA SER A 45 -19.01 1.56 -4.84
C SER A 45 -20.09 2.59 -5.17
N ALA A 46 -20.80 3.11 -4.16
CA ALA A 46 -21.76 4.20 -4.35
C ALA A 46 -21.08 5.50 -4.78
N ALA A 47 -19.95 5.84 -4.16
CA ALA A 47 -19.14 7.01 -4.53
C ALA A 47 -18.61 6.91 -5.97
N ILE A 48 -18.18 5.73 -6.42
CA ILE A 48 -17.77 5.49 -7.81
C ILE A 48 -18.93 5.76 -8.77
N ALA A 49 -20.14 5.28 -8.44
CA ALA A 49 -21.32 5.51 -9.29
C ALA A 49 -21.68 7.00 -9.35
N GLN A 50 -21.63 7.70 -8.22
CA GLN A 50 -21.87 9.13 -8.14
C GLN A 50 -20.83 9.93 -8.93
N LEU A 51 -19.54 9.58 -8.81
CA LEU A 51 -18.44 10.24 -9.52
C LEU A 51 -18.54 10.03 -11.03
N ALA A 52 -18.92 8.83 -11.46
CA ALA A 52 -19.15 8.54 -12.87
C ALA A 52 -20.28 9.41 -13.46
N GLU A 53 -21.36 9.62 -12.69
CA GLU A 53 -22.45 10.49 -13.09
C GLU A 53 -22.05 11.97 -13.09
N SER A 54 -21.35 12.45 -12.05
CA SER A 54 -20.97 13.86 -11.93
C SER A 54 -19.98 14.30 -12.99
N GLU A 55 -19.00 13.45 -13.31
CA GLU A 55 -17.94 13.74 -14.27
C GLU A 55 -18.31 13.30 -15.70
N ASN A 56 -19.47 12.66 -15.88
CA ASN A 56 -19.91 12.09 -17.16
C ASN A 56 -18.86 11.14 -17.79
N ILE A 57 -18.34 10.23 -16.97
CA ILE A 57 -17.33 9.22 -17.36
C ILE A 57 -17.84 7.80 -17.11
N SER A 58 -17.12 6.79 -17.60
CA SER A 58 -17.49 5.40 -17.29
C SER A 58 -17.25 5.08 -15.82
N ARG A 59 -17.99 4.09 -15.27
CA ARG A 59 -17.75 3.59 -13.90
C ARG A 59 -16.34 3.06 -13.72
N ASP A 60 -15.76 2.46 -14.75
CA ASP A 60 -14.38 1.96 -14.69
C ASP A 60 -13.39 3.12 -14.59
N GLN A 61 -13.59 4.20 -15.35
CA GLN A 61 -12.77 5.42 -15.26
C GLN A 61 -12.91 6.09 -13.89
N ALA A 62 -14.12 6.19 -13.36
CA ALA A 62 -14.37 6.73 -12.02
C ALA A 62 -13.72 5.87 -10.92
N ALA A 63 -13.76 4.53 -11.05
CA ALA A 63 -13.12 3.62 -10.12
C ALA A 63 -11.59 3.78 -10.11
N ILE A 64 -10.97 3.87 -11.30
CA ILE A 64 -9.53 4.12 -11.44
C ILE A 64 -9.18 5.45 -10.77
N SER A 65 -9.87 6.52 -11.14
CA SER A 65 -9.64 7.86 -10.58
C SER A 65 -9.75 7.88 -9.05
N LEU A 66 -10.82 7.31 -8.49
CA LEU A 66 -11.01 7.26 -7.03
C LEU A 66 -9.86 6.52 -6.33
N VAL A 67 -9.44 5.36 -6.86
CA VAL A 67 -8.35 4.57 -6.27
C VAL A 67 -7.03 5.32 -6.34
N GLU A 68 -6.73 5.98 -7.46
CA GLU A 68 -5.53 6.81 -7.61
C GLU A 68 -5.53 7.98 -6.63
N THR A 69 -6.64 8.70 -6.51
CA THR A 69 -6.78 9.82 -5.57
C THR A 69 -6.61 9.38 -4.12
N VAL A 70 -7.18 8.24 -3.70
CA VAL A 70 -7.01 7.76 -2.32
C VAL A 70 -5.54 7.38 -2.04
N ARG A 71 -4.85 6.76 -3.01
CA ARG A 71 -3.42 6.41 -2.86
C ARG A 71 -2.55 7.65 -2.78
N GLU A 72 -2.80 8.64 -3.62
CA GLU A 72 -2.07 9.91 -3.60
C GLU A 72 -2.31 10.64 -2.27
N LEU A 73 -3.56 10.67 -1.79
CA LEU A 73 -3.91 11.24 -0.49
C LEU A 73 -3.15 10.57 0.65
N ASP A 74 -3.12 9.23 0.69
CA ASP A 74 -2.40 8.47 1.73
C ASP A 74 -0.89 8.77 1.71
N SER A 75 -0.30 8.88 0.52
CA SER A 75 1.11 9.26 0.35
C SER A 75 1.38 10.67 0.86
N ILE A 76 0.61 11.67 0.41
CA ILE A 76 0.76 13.07 0.82
C ILE A 76 0.57 13.21 2.33
N TRP A 77 -0.42 12.51 2.88
CA TRP A 77 -0.70 12.58 4.32
C TRP A 77 0.41 11.97 5.16
N SER A 78 1.00 10.86 4.69
CA SER A 78 2.15 10.22 5.34
C SER A 78 3.35 11.16 5.39
N ASP A 79 3.66 11.83 4.27
CA ASP A 79 4.74 12.82 4.18
C ASP A 79 4.48 14.00 5.11
N TYR A 80 3.25 14.51 5.12
CA TYR A 80 2.85 15.62 5.98
C TYR A 80 3.04 15.29 7.47
N VAL A 81 2.49 14.17 7.94
CA VAL A 81 2.61 13.75 9.35
C VAL A 81 4.07 13.50 9.72
N MET A 82 4.86 12.91 8.82
CA MET A 82 6.29 12.69 9.04
C MET A 82 7.03 14.03 9.20
N MET A 83 6.73 15.02 8.36
CA MET A 83 7.33 16.35 8.42
C MET A 83 6.92 17.10 9.69
N GLU A 84 5.67 17.00 10.13
CA GLU A 84 5.23 17.53 11.43
C GLU A 84 5.96 16.86 12.60
N GLY A 85 6.10 15.53 12.57
CA GLY A 85 6.85 14.77 13.57
C GLY A 85 8.32 15.18 13.64
N ILE A 86 8.97 15.36 12.48
CA ILE A 86 10.34 15.89 12.38
C ILE A 86 10.41 17.32 12.95
N GLY A 87 9.41 18.16 12.69
CA GLY A 87 9.29 19.50 13.27
C GLY A 87 9.35 19.45 14.80
N ARG A 88 8.49 18.63 15.41
CA ARG A 88 8.45 18.44 16.87
C ARG A 88 9.77 17.88 17.43
N LEU A 89 10.39 16.93 16.73
CA LEU A 89 11.71 16.39 17.13
C LEU A 89 12.80 17.47 17.11
N LYS A 90 12.81 18.34 16.09
CA LYS A 90 13.76 19.45 16.01
C LYS A 90 13.54 20.48 17.13
N GLU A 91 12.30 20.74 17.51
CA GLU A 91 11.97 21.62 18.64
C GLU A 91 12.48 21.04 19.96
N LEU A 92 12.27 19.74 20.21
CA LEU A 92 12.78 19.05 21.41
C LEU A 92 14.32 19.11 21.49
N LEU A 93 15.02 18.82 20.39
CA LEU A 93 16.48 18.86 20.33
C LEU A 93 17.05 20.28 20.50
N ARG A 94 16.34 21.31 20.01
CA ARG A 94 16.72 22.72 20.22
C ARG A 94 16.44 23.20 21.65
N GLY A 95 15.37 22.70 22.27
CA GLY A 95 15.03 23.00 23.66
C GLY A 95 16.08 22.48 24.66
N ASP A 96 16.66 21.30 24.43
CA ASP A 96 17.69 20.73 25.31
C ASP A 96 19.06 21.43 25.21
N ASN A 97 19.42 21.96 24.04
CA ASN A 97 20.67 22.71 23.86
C ASN A 97 20.68 24.12 24.49
N SER A 98 19.58 24.54 25.12
CA SER A 98 19.46 25.88 25.73
C SER A 98 19.67 25.88 27.26
N LYS A 99 20.06 24.75 27.86
CA LYS A 99 20.24 24.61 29.32
C LYS A 99 21.66 24.30 29.80
N HIS A 100 22.70 24.47 28.98
CA HIS A 100 24.10 24.39 29.43
C HIS A 100 24.88 25.62 29.03
#